data_AF-A0A2E6ZQV1-F1
#
_entry.id   AF-A0A2E6ZQV1-F1
#
_cell.length_a   1.000
_cell.length_b   1.000
_cell.length_c   1.000
_cell.angle_alpha   90.00
_cell.angle_beta   90.00
_cell.angle_gamma   90.00
#
_symmetry.space_group_name_H-M   'P 1'
#
loop_
_entity.id
_entity.type
_entity.pdbx_description
1 polymer ?
#
loop_
_entity_poly.entity_id
_entity_poly.type
_entity_poly.pdbx_seq_one_letter_code
_entity_poly.pdbx_strand_id
1 'polypeptide(L)'
;MVHDRFLGRVRLVSLLLVFGLLWVPRVALGQGMVPAAPLGGNPLPRYPTAALGTAVAGHVVFIARLAEDGTVISVSVSDVPRAGVGFEESVTAAVMQWRFSPATNDGIPIPTTYVGRVNFTPEWPTARARMYTQSSSAVWQAAQSIVESLGRMEQRTASDGQLLVTQWTRFNAVGIPAPDPAEPGGSPPDEFQLHLFVSPFVEPAHVHVGSVSLGTDVIRYNTGDVETWFFRQLEERLGEAGRTVPIPATAHRAAAADVLGLADPCLNEPPATAAPASAPSLLLAVPALFHNLPSGFETVLTLEVTVSLDGAIASSRVLGARGGEVTPAMVEAAQGAVSLWRYQPSRRRGCTLPFLGQVSMAFMGPETTGAPSAFTEQVYEPGPGIENPQVFEMVQARYTTEAQRREIEGRVLVSAVVLPDGTVGDVQVVESLDASYGLDRSAVDAARRWRFTPGTREDRPVAVRVIIELTFALQMDR
;
A
#
# COMPACT_ATOMS: atom_id res chain seq x y z
N MET A 1 41.54 -19.34 -28.48
CA MET A 1 40.99 -20.63 -28.00
C MET A 1 41.05 -20.60 -26.48
N VAL A 2 39.96 -20.19 -25.82
CA VAL A 2 38.89 -21.02 -25.21
C VAL A 2 39.33 -21.81 -23.98
N HIS A 3 38.48 -21.71 -22.95
CA HIS A 3 38.27 -22.53 -21.74
C HIS A 3 38.99 -22.07 -20.46
N ASP A 4 38.33 -21.43 -19.49
CA ASP A 4 37.19 -21.86 -18.64
C ASP A 4 37.68 -22.51 -17.34
N ARG A 5 37.36 -21.87 -16.19
CA ARG A 5 36.71 -22.51 -15.05
C ARG A 5 36.27 -21.50 -13.98
N PHE A 6 34.97 -21.29 -13.99
CA PHE A 6 34.11 -20.77 -12.92
C PHE A 6 34.16 -21.64 -11.64
N LEU A 7 34.32 -21.00 -10.49
CA LEU A 7 33.81 -21.38 -9.16
C LEU A 7 33.73 -20.06 -8.38
N GLY A 8 32.59 -19.45 -8.05
CA GLY A 8 31.36 -20.04 -7.53
C GLY A 8 31.36 -19.94 -6.00
N ARG A 9 31.17 -18.73 -5.43
CA ARG A 9 30.81 -18.56 -4.02
C ARG A 9 29.77 -17.44 -3.85
N VAL A 10 28.56 -17.94 -3.56
CA VAL A 10 27.37 -17.32 -2.97
C VAL A 10 27.71 -16.11 -2.09
N ARG A 11 27.11 -14.94 -2.38
CA ARG A 11 27.10 -13.78 -1.50
C ARG A 11 25.84 -13.83 -0.63
N LEU A 12 26.02 -14.10 0.66
CA LEU A 12 25.03 -13.83 1.70
C LEU A 12 24.71 -12.33 1.68
N VAL A 13 23.43 -11.96 1.53
CA VAL A 13 22.95 -10.61 1.78
C VAL A 13 22.35 -10.58 3.18
N SER A 14 23.20 -10.28 4.15
CA SER A 14 22.78 -9.95 5.51
C SER A 14 22.45 -8.47 5.58
N LEU A 15 21.32 -8.15 6.22
CA LEU A 15 21.00 -6.81 6.68
C LEU A 15 22.00 -6.46 7.79
N LEU A 16 23.19 -6.05 7.37
CA LEU A 16 24.23 -5.58 8.27
C LEU A 16 23.87 -4.15 8.63
N LEU A 17 23.66 -3.93 9.94
CA LEU A 17 24.21 -2.72 10.56
C LEU A 17 25.69 -2.70 10.20
N VAL A 18 26.02 -2.04 9.09
CA VAL A 18 27.42 -1.79 8.75
C VAL A 18 27.89 -0.75 9.76
N PHE A 19 28.49 -1.24 10.83
CA PHE A 19 29.44 -0.47 11.62
C PHE A 19 30.60 -0.12 10.70
N GLY A 20 30.41 0.92 9.89
CA GLY A 20 31.49 1.53 9.16
C GLY A 20 32.43 2.09 10.21
N LEU A 21 33.56 1.41 10.45
CA LEU A 21 34.70 2.03 11.07
C LEU A 21 35.01 3.28 10.23
N LEU A 22 34.56 4.44 10.71
CA LEU A 22 35.30 5.66 10.46
C LEU A 22 36.77 5.35 10.79
N TRP A 23 37.68 5.86 9.97
CA TRP A 23 39.11 5.80 10.22
C TRP A 23 39.41 6.68 11.44
N VAL A 24 39.07 6.17 12.62
CA VAL A 24 39.51 6.69 13.91
C VAL A 24 40.94 6.18 14.07
N PRO A 25 41.93 7.03 14.39
CA PRO A 25 43.24 6.52 14.77
C PRO A 25 43.03 5.42 15.80
N ARG A 26 43.62 4.23 15.56
CA ARG A 26 43.59 3.12 16.52
C ARG A 26 44.24 3.62 17.81
N VAL A 27 43.45 4.16 18.72
CA VAL A 27 43.82 4.25 20.12
C VAL A 27 43.90 2.79 20.55
N ALA A 28 45.09 2.34 20.92
CA ALA A 28 45.25 1.03 21.53
C ALA A 28 44.35 1.02 22.78
N LEU A 29 43.22 0.30 22.71
CA LEU A 29 42.41 0.04 23.89
C LEU A 29 43.33 -0.67 24.89
N GLY A 30 43.46 -0.11 26.09
CA GLY A 30 44.22 -0.74 27.15
C GLY A 30 43.72 -2.16 27.37
N GLN A 31 44.62 -3.09 27.73
CA GLN A 31 44.18 -4.43 28.12
C GLN A 31 43.13 -4.30 29.23
N GLY A 32 41.99 -5.00 29.07
CA GLY A 32 40.86 -4.94 30.02
C GLY A 32 39.65 -4.10 29.59
N MET A 33 39.77 -3.28 28.54
CA MET A 33 38.66 -2.42 28.11
C MET A 33 37.70 -3.12 27.13
N VAL A 34 36.43 -3.23 27.51
CA VAL A 34 35.34 -3.75 26.67
C VAL A 34 34.42 -2.58 26.30
N PRO A 35 34.19 -2.32 25.00
CA PRO A 35 33.33 -1.21 24.57
C PRO A 35 31.85 -1.53 24.80
N ALA A 36 31.04 -0.48 24.94
CA ALA A 36 29.59 -0.62 24.92
C ALA A 36 29.12 -1.07 23.54
N ALA A 37 28.10 -1.93 23.50
CA ALA A 37 27.46 -2.40 22.27
C ALA A 37 25.94 -2.30 22.40
N PRO A 38 25.21 -1.84 21.37
CA PRO A 38 23.75 -1.75 21.43
C PRO A 38 23.13 -3.15 21.56
N LEU A 39 22.13 -3.27 22.43
CA LEU A 39 21.37 -4.51 22.60
C LEU A 39 20.34 -4.70 21.47
N GLY A 40 19.93 -5.95 21.24
CA GLY A 40 18.85 -6.27 20.32
C GLY A 40 17.50 -5.71 20.80
N GLY A 41 16.60 -5.41 19.86
CA GLY A 41 15.26 -4.90 20.17
C GLY A 41 15.17 -3.38 20.39
N ASN A 42 16.28 -2.66 20.26
CA ASN A 42 16.28 -1.20 20.27
C ASN A 42 15.39 -0.63 19.14
N PRO A 43 14.49 0.32 19.44
CA PRO A 43 13.59 0.88 18.44
C PRO A 43 14.36 1.66 17.38
N LEU A 44 14.05 1.46 16.10
CA LEU A 44 14.69 2.20 15.02
C LEU A 44 14.13 3.63 14.92
N PRO A 45 14.96 4.63 14.54
CA PRO A 45 14.47 5.97 14.20
C PRO A 45 13.42 5.92 13.09
N ARG A 46 12.39 6.76 13.21
CA ARG A 46 11.30 6.86 12.22
C ARG A 46 11.69 7.77 11.06
N TYR A 47 11.41 7.40 9.83
CA TYR A 47 11.67 8.29 8.72
C TYR A 47 10.85 9.60 8.89
N PRO A 48 11.46 10.80 8.85
CA PRO A 48 10.72 12.04 9.07
C PRO A 48 9.72 12.33 7.94
N THR A 49 8.47 12.66 8.30
CA THR A 49 7.41 12.91 7.31
C THR A 49 7.75 14.08 6.39
N ALA A 50 8.30 15.17 6.94
CA ALA A 50 8.74 16.33 6.16
C ALA A 50 9.86 16.00 5.13
N ALA A 51 10.60 14.91 5.32
CA ALA A 51 11.61 14.44 4.38
C ALA A 51 11.03 13.52 3.27
N LEU A 52 9.82 12.96 3.46
CA LEU A 52 9.21 11.99 2.53
C LEU A 52 8.93 12.62 1.17
N GLY A 53 8.35 13.82 1.16
CA GLY A 53 7.95 14.52 -0.07
C GLY A 53 9.11 14.89 -1.01
N THR A 54 10.37 14.83 -0.53
CA THR A 54 11.57 15.03 -1.37
C THR A 54 12.46 13.79 -1.46
N ALA A 55 11.98 12.66 -0.94
CA ALA A 55 12.67 11.37 -0.95
C ALA A 55 14.15 11.49 -0.51
N VAL A 56 14.41 12.17 0.60
CA VAL A 56 15.78 12.42 1.06
C VAL A 56 16.40 11.13 1.59
N ALA A 57 17.32 10.55 0.81
CA ALA A 57 18.14 9.42 1.26
C ALA A 57 19.46 9.93 1.85
N GLY A 58 19.98 9.24 2.86
CA GLY A 58 21.29 9.55 3.42
C GLY A 58 21.54 8.84 4.73
N HIS A 59 22.44 9.37 5.53
CA HIS A 59 22.72 8.85 6.85
C HIS A 59 22.77 9.98 7.88
N VAL A 60 22.46 9.63 9.12
CA VAL A 60 22.62 10.48 10.27
C VAL A 60 23.73 9.92 11.15
N VAL A 61 24.65 10.78 11.57
CA VAL A 61 25.66 10.45 12.58
C VAL A 61 25.26 11.09 13.90
N PHE A 62 25.27 10.28 14.96
CA PHE A 62 24.95 10.71 16.31
C PHE A 62 26.03 10.30 17.31
N ILE A 63 26.13 11.05 18.40
CA ILE A 63 26.98 10.78 19.55
C ILE A 63 26.06 10.62 20.76
N ALA A 64 26.04 9.42 21.35
CA ALA A 64 25.31 9.14 22.57
C ALA A 64 26.26 9.15 23.77
N ARG A 65 25.86 9.77 24.87
CA ARG A 65 26.53 9.61 26.18
C ARG A 65 25.83 8.52 26.95
N LEU A 66 26.59 7.54 27.43
CA LEU A 66 26.08 6.36 28.13
C LEU A 66 26.47 6.42 29.61
N ALA A 67 25.53 6.06 30.47
CA ALA A 67 25.78 5.77 31.87
C ALA A 67 26.50 4.43 32.05
N GLU A 68 26.97 4.17 33.27
CA GLU A 68 27.66 2.92 33.65
C GLU A 68 26.82 1.67 33.39
N ASP A 69 25.49 1.77 33.49
CA ASP A 69 24.56 0.66 33.24
C ASP A 69 24.21 0.46 31.76
N GLY A 70 24.75 1.28 30.86
CA GLY A 70 24.44 1.25 29.43
C GLY A 70 23.17 2.01 29.04
N THR A 71 22.59 2.81 29.95
CA THR A 71 21.48 3.72 29.65
C THR A 71 21.98 4.96 28.89
N VAL A 72 21.24 5.41 27.88
CA VAL A 72 21.55 6.64 27.14
C VAL A 72 21.13 7.87 27.97
N ILE A 73 22.09 8.77 28.23
CA ILE A 73 21.90 10.01 29.00
C ILE A 73 21.55 11.17 28.08
N SER A 74 22.21 11.26 26.92
CA SER A 74 22.01 12.34 25.97
C SER A 74 22.44 11.92 24.57
N VAL A 75 21.82 12.51 23.55
CA VAL A 75 22.17 12.32 22.14
C VAL A 75 22.47 13.68 21.51
N SER A 76 23.57 13.77 20.77
CA SER A 76 23.82 14.89 19.85
C SER A 76 23.94 14.37 18.43
N VAL A 77 23.43 15.14 17.47
CA VAL A 77 23.44 14.79 16.04
C VAL A 77 24.37 15.77 15.31
N SER A 78 25.24 15.26 14.44
CA SER A 78 26.30 16.07 13.82
C SER A 78 26.33 16.03 12.30
N ASP A 79 25.76 15.00 11.68
CA ASP A 79 25.65 14.87 10.22
C ASP A 79 24.23 14.41 9.89
N VAL A 80 23.54 15.13 9.01
CA VAL A 80 22.17 14.80 8.59
C VAL A 80 22.04 14.96 7.08
N PRO A 81 21.19 14.15 6.42
CA PRO A 81 20.97 14.24 4.98
C PRO A 81 20.42 15.60 4.56
N ARG A 82 19.59 16.20 5.41
CA ARG A 82 18.98 17.52 5.24
C ARG A 82 18.58 18.05 6.61
N ALA A 83 19.04 19.25 6.94
CA ALA A 83 18.69 19.89 8.20
C ALA A 83 17.24 20.43 8.16
N GLY A 84 16.60 20.48 9.33
CA GLY A 84 15.29 21.12 9.52
C GLY A 84 14.11 20.36 8.91
N VAL A 85 14.29 19.07 8.58
CA VAL A 85 13.21 18.20 8.08
C VAL A 85 12.94 17.00 8.99
N GLY A 86 13.44 17.02 10.24
CA GLY A 86 13.02 16.07 11.28
C GLY A 86 13.96 14.88 11.55
N PHE A 87 15.13 14.81 10.90
CA PHE A 87 16.05 13.67 11.07
C PHE A 87 16.69 13.66 12.47
N GLU A 88 17.01 14.83 13.00
CA GLU A 88 17.62 15.03 14.31
C GLU A 88 16.69 14.58 15.44
N GLU A 89 15.43 15.00 15.38
CA GLU A 89 14.37 14.66 16.34
C GLU A 89 14.09 13.16 16.30
N SER A 90 13.99 12.58 15.11
CA SER A 90 13.75 11.15 14.92
C SER A 90 14.86 10.29 15.54
N VAL A 91 16.12 10.61 15.24
CA VAL A 91 17.26 9.87 15.81
C VAL A 91 17.35 10.06 17.31
N THR A 92 17.17 11.28 17.79
CA THR A 92 17.18 11.56 19.23
C THR A 92 16.10 10.77 19.98
N ALA A 93 14.86 10.80 19.49
CA ALA A 93 13.72 10.14 20.12
C ALA A 93 13.90 8.62 20.23
N ALA A 94 14.42 7.99 19.18
CA ALA A 94 14.67 6.55 19.17
C ALA A 94 15.90 6.18 20.02
N VAL A 95 17.04 6.84 19.81
CA VAL A 95 18.31 6.50 20.48
C VAL A 95 18.24 6.74 21.99
N MET A 96 17.49 7.73 22.47
CA MET A 96 17.26 7.91 23.91
C MET A 96 16.60 6.69 24.59
N GLN A 97 15.91 5.86 23.83
CA GLN A 97 15.27 4.63 24.34
C GLN A 97 16.19 3.41 24.26
N TRP A 98 17.34 3.51 23.60
CA TRP A 98 18.23 2.38 23.40
C TRP A 98 18.85 1.92 24.72
N ARG A 99 19.19 0.63 24.75
CA ARG A 99 20.02 0.02 25.79
C ARG A 99 21.28 -0.56 25.18
N PHE A 100 22.35 -0.47 25.96
CA PHE A 100 23.67 -0.96 25.59
C PHE A 100 24.16 -1.95 26.64
N SER A 101 25.01 -2.90 26.22
CA SER A 101 25.89 -3.56 27.19
C SER A 101 26.82 -2.50 27.78
N PRO A 102 27.06 -2.50 29.11
CA PRO A 102 28.01 -1.59 29.74
C PRO A 102 29.38 -1.64 29.08
N ALA A 103 30.00 -0.47 28.89
CA ALA A 103 31.43 -0.43 28.66
C ALA A 103 32.13 -0.74 29.98
N THR A 104 33.16 -1.59 29.95
CA THR A 104 33.92 -1.94 31.15
C THR A 104 35.40 -1.66 30.97
N ASN A 105 36.08 -1.35 32.06
CA ASN A 105 37.52 -1.37 32.17
C ASN A 105 37.88 -2.33 33.30
N ASP A 106 38.59 -3.41 33.00
CA ASP A 106 38.88 -4.51 33.93
C ASP A 106 37.61 -5.08 34.60
N GLY A 107 36.50 -5.13 33.85
CA GLY A 107 35.21 -5.60 34.34
C GLY A 107 34.41 -4.58 35.15
N ILE A 108 34.96 -3.40 35.44
CA ILE A 108 34.24 -2.31 36.12
C ILE A 108 33.48 -1.48 35.08
N PRO A 109 32.15 -1.34 35.18
CA PRO A 109 31.38 -0.48 34.29
C PRO A 109 31.81 0.99 34.36
N ILE A 110 31.89 1.65 33.21
CA ILE A 110 32.27 3.07 33.11
C ILE A 110 31.30 3.83 32.20
N PRO A 111 31.05 5.12 32.47
CA PRO A 111 30.34 5.96 31.52
C PRO A 111 31.20 6.15 30.26
N THR A 112 30.56 6.17 29.10
CA THR A 112 31.28 6.28 27.83
C THR A 112 30.49 7.05 26.77
N THR A 113 31.12 7.33 25.64
CA THR A 113 30.45 7.87 24.45
C THR A 113 30.41 6.83 23.36
N TYR A 114 29.27 6.74 22.68
CA TYR A 114 29.07 5.87 21.53
C TYR A 114 28.77 6.73 20.30
N VAL A 115 29.52 6.51 19.21
CA VAL A 115 29.27 7.16 17.93
C VAL A 115 28.52 6.16 17.05
N GLY A 116 27.30 6.51 16.69
CA GLY A 116 26.44 5.69 15.86
C GLY A 116 26.12 6.33 14.52
N ARG A 117 25.78 5.49 13.55
CA ARG A 117 25.28 5.90 12.24
C ARG A 117 23.97 5.18 11.94
N VAL A 118 22.98 5.94 11.50
CA VAL A 118 21.68 5.43 11.03
C VAL A 118 21.54 5.81 9.58
N ASN A 119 21.20 4.86 8.71
CA ASN A 119 20.90 5.18 7.32
C ASN A 119 19.39 5.41 7.17
N PHE A 120 19.02 6.50 6.52
CA PHE A 120 17.66 6.79 6.12
C PHE A 120 17.53 6.60 4.62
N THR A 121 16.63 5.72 4.24
CA THR A 121 16.14 5.57 2.88
C THR A 121 14.69 6.05 2.86
N PRO A 122 14.27 6.88 1.88
CA PRO A 122 12.87 7.25 1.72
C PRO A 122 12.09 5.98 1.37
N GLU A 123 11.63 5.32 2.43
CA GLU A 123 10.90 4.07 2.35
C GLU A 123 9.43 4.40 2.28
N TRP A 124 8.85 4.30 1.08
CA TRP A 124 7.41 4.11 0.97
C TRP A 124 7.10 2.65 1.35
N PRO A 125 5.96 2.38 2.00
CA PRO A 125 5.83 1.33 3.03
C PRO A 125 5.64 -0.09 2.52
N THR A 126 5.85 -0.35 1.23
CA THR A 126 5.88 -1.72 0.72
C THR A 126 7.06 -2.53 1.26
N ALA A 127 8.05 -1.85 1.84
CA ALA A 127 9.12 -2.44 2.65
C ALA A 127 8.65 -3.04 3.99
N ARG A 128 7.41 -2.76 4.45
CA ARG A 128 6.87 -3.29 5.71
C ARG A 128 5.93 -4.48 5.52
N ALA A 129 5.69 -4.89 4.28
CA ALA A 129 4.94 -6.11 4.04
C ALA A 129 5.66 -7.31 4.67
N ARG A 130 4.88 -8.27 5.15
CA ARG A 130 5.42 -9.50 5.75
C ARG A 130 4.98 -10.72 4.97
N MET A 131 5.90 -11.66 4.81
CA MET A 131 5.67 -13.01 4.30
C MET A 131 5.53 -13.99 5.46
N TYR A 132 4.56 -14.89 5.33
CA TYR A 132 4.24 -15.90 6.33
C TYR A 132 4.34 -17.30 5.71
N THR A 133 4.76 -18.28 6.50
CA THR A 133 4.83 -19.68 6.02
C THR A 133 3.44 -20.33 5.99
N GLN A 134 2.51 -19.79 6.79
CA GLN A 134 1.11 -20.20 6.74
C GLN A 134 0.43 -19.82 5.43
N SER A 135 -0.57 -20.64 5.06
CA SER A 135 -1.34 -20.43 3.83
C SER A 135 -2.01 -19.06 3.80
N SER A 136 -2.13 -18.48 2.61
CA SER A 136 -2.80 -17.20 2.39
C SER A 136 -4.24 -17.17 2.93
N SER A 137 -4.94 -18.32 2.91
CA SER A 137 -6.28 -18.46 3.49
C SER A 137 -6.26 -18.33 5.03
N ALA A 138 -5.33 -19.00 5.70
CA ALA A 138 -5.18 -18.94 7.16
C ALA A 138 -4.78 -17.52 7.61
N VAL A 139 -3.84 -16.91 6.89
CA VAL A 139 -3.40 -15.54 7.15
C VAL A 139 -4.53 -14.54 6.93
N TRP A 140 -5.34 -14.72 5.89
CA TRP A 140 -6.53 -13.92 5.64
C TRP A 140 -7.56 -14.01 6.78
N GLN A 141 -7.88 -15.22 7.25
CA GLN A 141 -8.79 -15.41 8.38
C GLN A 141 -8.26 -14.77 9.68
N ALA A 142 -6.96 -14.89 9.94
CA ALA A 142 -6.32 -14.22 11.07
C ALA A 142 -6.41 -12.70 10.95
N ALA A 143 -6.20 -12.14 9.76
CA ALA A 143 -6.34 -10.72 9.50
C ALA A 143 -7.78 -10.22 9.69
N GLN A 144 -8.77 -10.94 9.15
CA GLN A 144 -10.20 -10.61 9.30
C GLN A 144 -10.59 -10.57 10.78
N SER A 145 -10.21 -11.58 11.55
CA SER A 145 -10.55 -11.67 12.97
C SER A 145 -9.86 -10.60 13.85
N ILE A 146 -8.75 -10.00 13.39
CA ILE A 146 -8.17 -8.80 14.04
C ILE A 146 -9.04 -7.59 13.73
N VAL A 147 -9.41 -7.40 12.48
CA VAL A 147 -10.26 -6.27 12.05
C VAL A 147 -11.63 -6.33 12.74
N GLU A 148 -12.23 -7.50 12.87
CA GLU A 148 -13.50 -7.71 13.59
C GLU A 148 -13.39 -7.33 15.08
N SER A 149 -12.23 -7.55 15.70
CA SER A 149 -12.01 -7.18 17.11
C SER A 149 -12.01 -5.68 17.36
N LEU A 150 -11.92 -4.86 16.30
CA LEU A 150 -12.00 -3.40 16.38
C LEU A 150 -13.45 -2.87 16.53
N GLY A 151 -14.48 -3.72 16.41
CA GLY A 151 -15.88 -3.37 16.67
C GLY A 151 -16.80 -3.38 15.44
N ARG A 152 -17.90 -2.59 15.47
CA ARG A 152 -18.93 -2.52 14.41
C ARG A 152 -18.40 -1.85 13.14
N MET A 153 -17.54 -2.54 12.41
CA MET A 153 -16.93 -2.00 11.19
C MET A 153 -17.55 -2.62 9.94
N GLU A 154 -17.88 -1.75 8.99
CA GLU A 154 -18.19 -2.16 7.62
C GLU A 154 -16.88 -2.51 6.93
N GLN A 155 -16.64 -3.80 6.70
CA GLN A 155 -15.54 -4.26 5.88
C GLN A 155 -15.91 -4.07 4.40
N ARG A 156 -15.15 -3.24 3.68
CA ARG A 156 -15.22 -3.23 2.22
C ARG A 156 -14.22 -4.24 1.68
N THR A 157 -14.74 -5.37 1.20
CA THR A 157 -13.96 -6.37 0.48
C THR A 157 -14.03 -6.08 -1.01
N ALA A 158 -12.88 -6.00 -1.69
CA ALA A 158 -12.85 -5.95 -3.15
C ALA A 158 -13.45 -7.22 -3.75
N SER A 159 -13.95 -7.14 -4.98
CA SER A 159 -14.73 -8.18 -5.66
C SER A 159 -14.00 -9.51 -5.88
N ASP A 160 -12.67 -9.54 -5.72
CA ASP A 160 -11.77 -10.69 -5.90
C ASP A 160 -11.31 -11.33 -4.58
N GLY A 161 -11.65 -10.73 -3.43
CA GLY A 161 -11.35 -11.27 -2.11
C GLY A 161 -9.88 -11.07 -1.70
N GLN A 162 -9.65 -10.90 -0.40
CA GLN A 162 -8.34 -10.61 0.22
C GLN A 162 -7.90 -9.14 0.27
N LEU A 163 -8.86 -8.21 0.24
CA LEU A 163 -8.68 -6.81 0.57
C LEU A 163 -9.64 -6.39 1.68
N LEU A 164 -9.17 -5.67 2.71
CA LEU A 164 -10.02 -5.04 3.72
C LEU A 164 -9.69 -3.56 3.85
N VAL A 165 -10.74 -2.73 3.86
CA VAL A 165 -10.66 -1.34 4.33
C VAL A 165 -11.57 -1.20 5.53
N THR A 166 -11.04 -0.63 6.62
CA THR A 166 -11.81 -0.43 7.86
C THR A 166 -12.61 0.86 7.82
N GLN A 167 -13.47 1.08 8.82
CA GLN A 167 -13.98 2.43 9.11
C GLN A 167 -12.92 3.24 9.86
N TRP A 168 -13.14 4.55 9.94
CA TRP A 168 -12.34 5.45 10.78
C TRP A 168 -12.47 5.04 12.25
N THR A 169 -11.34 4.86 12.91
CA THR A 169 -11.24 4.35 14.28
C THR A 169 -10.35 5.27 15.10
N ARG A 170 -10.78 5.63 16.31
CA ARG A 170 -9.96 6.43 17.22
C ARG A 170 -8.77 5.66 17.74
N PHE A 171 -7.61 6.30 17.79
CA PHE A 171 -6.37 5.69 18.32
C PHE A 171 -6.55 5.13 19.75
N ASN A 172 -7.21 5.91 20.62
CA ASN A 172 -7.44 5.53 22.02
C ASN A 172 -8.44 4.37 22.20
N ALA A 173 -9.28 4.08 21.22
CA ALA A 173 -10.26 3.00 21.31
C ALA A 173 -9.60 1.61 21.29
N VAL A 174 -8.40 1.52 20.71
CA VAL A 174 -7.69 0.27 20.45
C VAL A 174 -6.33 0.19 21.17
N GLY A 175 -6.05 1.17 22.03
CA GLY A 175 -4.82 1.26 22.81
C GLY A 175 -3.57 1.53 21.97
N ILE A 176 -3.72 2.05 20.75
CA ILE A 176 -2.62 2.53 19.92
C ILE A 176 -2.37 4.00 20.32
N PRO A 177 -1.16 4.38 20.74
CA PRO A 177 -0.86 5.79 20.96
C PRO A 177 -0.95 6.53 19.62
N ALA A 178 -1.57 7.71 19.62
CA ALA A 178 -1.57 8.55 18.44
C ALA A 178 -0.13 8.97 18.09
N PRO A 179 0.27 8.93 16.80
CA PRO A 179 1.60 9.37 16.41
C PRO A 179 1.82 10.85 16.72
N ASP A 180 3.07 11.21 16.98
CA ASP A 180 3.48 12.59 17.28
C ASP A 180 2.99 13.58 16.22
N PRO A 181 2.72 14.85 16.56
CA PRO A 181 2.35 15.89 15.60
C PRO A 181 3.33 15.97 14.42
N ALA A 182 2.83 16.34 13.23
CA ALA A 182 3.68 16.53 12.07
C ALA A 182 4.66 17.71 12.22
N GLU A 183 4.26 18.74 13.00
CA GLU A 183 5.06 19.92 13.29
C GLU A 183 5.06 20.25 14.79
N PRO A 184 6.13 20.87 15.32
CA PRO A 184 6.18 21.30 16.71
C PRO A 184 5.01 22.21 17.10
N GLY A 185 4.26 21.82 18.12
CA GLY A 185 3.07 22.54 18.58
C GLY A 185 1.77 22.20 17.84
N GLY A 186 1.82 21.34 16.81
CA GLY A 186 0.63 20.81 16.16
C GLY A 186 -0.12 19.77 17.01
N SER A 187 -1.34 19.44 16.60
CA SER A 187 -2.11 18.35 17.21
C SER A 187 -1.79 17.00 16.56
N PRO A 188 -1.74 15.90 17.33
CA PRO A 188 -1.68 14.56 16.75
C PRO A 188 -3.00 14.21 16.05
N PRO A 189 -3.02 13.21 15.14
CA PRO A 189 -4.24 12.72 14.52
C PRO A 189 -5.10 11.98 15.54
N ASP A 190 -6.41 12.08 15.36
CA ASP A 190 -7.40 11.56 16.29
C ASP A 190 -7.91 10.17 15.87
N GLU A 191 -7.96 9.92 14.56
CA GLU A 191 -8.54 8.72 13.97
C GLU A 191 -7.63 8.14 12.87
N PHE A 192 -7.82 6.85 12.59
CA PHE A 192 -7.14 6.16 11.49
C PHE A 192 -8.08 5.20 10.76
N GLN A 193 -7.72 4.89 9.52
CA GLN A 193 -8.32 3.85 8.70
C GLN A 193 -7.22 2.88 8.26
N LEU A 194 -7.45 1.58 8.43
CA LEU A 194 -6.53 0.53 8.02
C LEU A 194 -6.91 0.01 6.63
N HIS A 195 -5.90 -0.20 5.79
CA HIS A 195 -5.98 -0.79 4.45
C HIS A 195 -5.11 -2.04 4.44
N LEU A 196 -5.73 -3.20 4.27
CA LEU A 196 -5.08 -4.49 4.34
C LEU A 196 -5.27 -5.27 3.05
N PHE A 197 -4.20 -5.90 2.59
CA PHE A 197 -4.21 -6.82 1.46
C PHE A 197 -3.42 -8.07 1.82
N VAL A 198 -3.99 -9.24 1.54
CA VAL A 198 -3.29 -10.53 1.61
C VAL A 198 -3.22 -11.07 0.19
N SER A 199 -2.07 -11.61 -0.22
CA SER A 199 -1.91 -12.13 -1.58
C SER A 199 -2.82 -13.34 -1.82
N PRO A 200 -3.76 -13.30 -2.79
CA PRO A 200 -4.72 -14.37 -3.01
C PRO A 200 -4.05 -15.62 -3.55
N PHE A 201 -4.11 -16.70 -2.75
CA PHE A 201 -3.71 -18.07 -3.15
C PHE A 201 -2.28 -18.17 -3.71
N VAL A 202 -1.39 -17.27 -3.30
CA VAL A 202 0.03 -17.28 -3.64
C VAL A 202 0.81 -17.51 -2.37
N GLU A 203 1.58 -18.59 -2.34
CA GLU A 203 2.46 -18.89 -1.20
C GLU A 203 3.89 -18.39 -1.49
N PRO A 204 4.62 -17.88 -0.48
CA PRO A 204 4.14 -17.61 0.88
C PRO A 204 3.15 -16.44 0.90
N ALA A 205 2.25 -16.42 1.87
CA ALA A 205 1.29 -15.36 2.02
C ALA A 205 1.98 -14.00 2.23
N HIS A 206 1.76 -13.05 1.32
CA HIS A 206 2.21 -11.67 1.46
C HIS A 206 1.12 -10.84 2.10
N VAL A 207 1.42 -10.20 3.22
CA VAL A 207 0.51 -9.31 3.92
C VAL A 207 1.03 -7.89 3.81
N HIS A 208 0.24 -7.05 3.17
CA HIS A 208 0.48 -5.63 3.04
C HIS A 208 -0.52 -4.88 3.92
N VAL A 209 0.01 -4.02 4.77
CA VAL A 209 -0.78 -3.22 5.69
C VAL A 209 -0.36 -1.77 5.51
N GLY A 210 -1.35 -0.91 5.36
CA GLY A 210 -1.15 0.52 5.39
C GLY A 210 -2.28 1.22 6.13
N SER A 211 -2.11 2.50 6.39
CA SER A 211 -3.08 3.29 7.13
C SER A 211 -3.15 4.71 6.60
N VAL A 212 -4.32 5.31 6.81
CA VAL A 212 -4.54 6.75 6.67
C VAL A 212 -4.93 7.27 8.05
N SER A 213 -4.22 8.24 8.57
CA SER A 213 -4.49 8.88 9.86
C SER A 213 -5.01 10.29 9.62
N LEU A 214 -6.10 10.64 10.29
CA LEU A 214 -6.80 11.91 10.15
C LEU A 214 -6.84 12.64 11.50
N GLY A 215 -6.45 13.90 11.50
CA GLY A 215 -6.72 14.88 12.56
C GLY A 215 -7.32 16.14 11.97
N THR A 216 -7.65 17.09 12.84
CA THR A 216 -8.33 18.35 12.47
C THR A 216 -7.66 19.08 11.31
N ASP A 217 -6.32 19.13 11.28
CA ASP A 217 -5.55 19.83 10.23
C ASP A 217 -4.45 18.97 9.59
N VAL A 218 -4.38 17.69 9.95
CA VAL A 218 -3.28 16.80 9.54
C VAL A 218 -3.82 15.50 8.96
N ILE A 219 -3.35 15.15 7.76
CA ILE A 219 -3.56 13.84 7.14
C ILE A 219 -2.20 13.20 7.00
N ARG A 220 -2.09 11.93 7.41
CA ARG A 220 -0.85 11.16 7.25
C ARG A 220 -1.15 9.80 6.68
N TYR A 221 -0.18 9.30 5.92
CA TYR A 221 -0.22 7.97 5.35
C TYR A 221 0.86 7.13 5.98
N ASN A 222 0.50 5.91 6.37
CA ASN A 222 1.44 4.87 6.79
C ASN A 222 2.42 5.31 7.88
N THR A 223 1.87 5.91 8.94
CA THR A 223 2.64 6.45 10.08
C THR A 223 3.48 5.39 10.81
N GLY A 224 3.17 4.11 10.61
CA GLY A 224 3.94 2.98 11.11
C GLY A 224 3.38 2.40 12.41
N ASP A 225 2.75 3.21 13.26
CA ASP A 225 2.20 2.76 14.54
C ASP A 225 1.09 1.73 14.36
N VAL A 226 0.16 2.05 13.46
CA VAL A 226 -1.01 1.22 13.17
C VAL A 226 -0.58 -0.08 12.51
N GLU A 227 0.35 -0.02 11.54
CA GLU A 227 0.88 -1.20 10.86
C GLU A 227 1.65 -2.10 11.83
N THR A 228 2.51 -1.52 12.68
CA THR A 228 3.27 -2.27 13.69
C THR A 228 2.35 -2.91 14.73
N TRP A 229 1.32 -2.20 15.18
CA TRP A 229 0.29 -2.78 16.03
C TRP A 229 -0.40 -3.96 15.34
N PHE A 230 -0.85 -3.79 14.10
CA PHE A 230 -1.55 -4.83 13.36
C PHE A 230 -0.66 -6.07 13.18
N PHE A 231 0.57 -5.90 12.72
CA PHE A 231 1.48 -7.04 12.54
C PHE A 231 1.77 -7.78 13.84
N ARG A 232 1.92 -7.07 14.97
CA ARG A 232 2.07 -7.72 16.27
C ARG A 232 0.86 -8.59 16.62
N GLN A 233 -0.36 -8.09 16.37
CA GLN A 233 -1.59 -8.89 16.58
C GLN A 233 -1.65 -10.10 15.65
N LEU A 234 -1.24 -9.93 14.39
CA LEU A 234 -1.21 -11.01 13.39
C LEU A 234 -0.21 -12.10 13.77
N GLU A 235 1.00 -11.71 14.18
CA GLU A 235 2.06 -12.64 14.55
C GLU A 235 1.74 -13.43 15.82
N GLU A 236 1.09 -12.79 16.79
CA GLU A 236 0.58 -13.47 17.98
C GLU A 236 -0.47 -14.54 17.63
N ARG A 237 -1.39 -14.24 16.70
CA ARG A 237 -2.42 -15.19 16.25
C ARG A 237 -1.86 -16.31 15.40
N LEU A 238 -0.89 -16.01 14.54
CA LEU A 238 -0.26 -16.99 13.68
C LEU A 238 0.79 -17.83 14.43
N GLY A 239 1.28 -17.36 15.58
CA GLY A 239 2.36 -18.04 16.31
C GLY A 239 3.70 -18.02 15.57
N GLU A 240 3.87 -17.14 14.59
CA GLU A 240 5.11 -16.95 13.84
C GLU A 240 5.36 -15.46 13.59
N ALA A 241 6.64 -15.07 13.57
CA ALA A 241 7.05 -13.75 13.11
C ALA A 241 7.14 -13.75 11.59
N GLY A 242 6.47 -12.79 10.96
CA GLY A 242 6.51 -12.59 9.53
C GLY A 242 7.87 -12.07 9.07
N ARG A 243 8.34 -12.57 7.93
CA ARG A 243 9.59 -12.13 7.30
C ARG A 243 9.33 -10.91 6.43
N THR A 244 10.14 -9.86 6.58
CA THR A 244 10.00 -8.64 5.77
C THR A 244 10.20 -8.92 4.29
N VAL A 245 9.33 -8.38 3.44
CA VAL A 245 9.51 -8.38 1.99
C VAL A 245 10.68 -7.45 1.63
N PRO A 246 11.69 -7.91 0.85
CA PRO A 246 12.80 -7.05 0.45
C PRO A 246 12.32 -5.84 -0.35
N ILE A 247 12.97 -4.69 -0.20
CA ILE A 247 12.59 -3.46 -0.93
C ILE A 247 12.72 -3.62 -2.46
N PRO A 248 13.79 -4.22 -3.01
CA PRO A 248 13.89 -4.37 -4.46
C PRO A 248 12.88 -5.43 -4.93
N ALA A 249 11.92 -5.03 -5.77
CA ALA A 249 10.92 -5.93 -6.36
C ALA A 249 11.55 -7.17 -7.03
N THR A 250 12.76 -7.02 -7.58
CA THR A 250 13.54 -8.11 -8.18
C THR A 250 13.98 -9.19 -7.19
N ALA A 251 14.05 -8.88 -5.89
CA ALA A 251 14.45 -9.80 -4.83
C ALA A 251 13.26 -10.54 -4.19
N HIS A 252 12.01 -10.14 -4.48
CA HIS A 252 10.82 -10.73 -3.87
C HIS A 252 10.70 -12.24 -4.14
N ARG A 253 10.92 -12.70 -5.40
CA ARG A 253 10.89 -14.14 -5.73
C ARG A 253 11.88 -14.94 -4.91
N ALA A 254 13.11 -14.44 -4.81
CA ALA A 254 14.17 -15.16 -4.11
C ALA A 254 13.84 -15.28 -2.61
N ALA A 255 13.28 -14.22 -2.02
CA ALA A 255 12.82 -14.25 -0.64
C ALA A 255 11.62 -15.19 -0.45
N ALA A 256 10.64 -15.18 -1.36
CA ALA A 256 9.50 -16.09 -1.33
C ALA A 256 9.93 -17.57 -1.45
N ALA A 257 10.85 -17.86 -2.38
CA ALA A 257 11.46 -19.17 -2.57
C ALA A 257 12.21 -19.64 -1.32
N ASP A 258 12.97 -18.76 -0.67
CA ASP A 258 13.70 -19.05 0.58
C ASP A 258 12.73 -19.34 1.74
N VAL A 259 11.64 -18.58 1.88
CA VAL A 259 10.61 -18.80 2.90
C VAL A 259 9.96 -20.18 2.76
N LEU A 260 9.64 -20.59 1.53
CA LEU A 260 8.99 -21.89 1.28
C LEU A 260 9.96 -23.07 1.19
N GLY A 261 11.27 -22.81 1.03
CA GLY A 261 12.25 -23.85 0.70
C GLY A 261 12.00 -24.49 -0.67
N LEU A 262 11.39 -23.76 -1.60
CA LEU A 262 11.03 -24.24 -2.94
C LEU A 262 11.73 -23.44 -4.03
N ALA A 263 12.17 -24.10 -5.11
CA ALA A 263 12.69 -23.40 -6.27
C ALA A 263 11.55 -22.71 -7.04
N ASP A 264 11.66 -21.40 -7.27
CA ASP A 264 10.73 -20.66 -8.13
C ASP A 264 11.18 -20.79 -9.60
N PRO A 265 10.38 -21.42 -10.49
CA PRO A 265 10.73 -21.65 -11.89
C PRO A 265 10.91 -20.37 -12.70
N CYS A 266 10.41 -19.24 -12.19
CA CYS A 266 10.48 -17.93 -12.83
C CYS A 266 11.67 -17.08 -12.35
N LEU A 267 12.54 -17.57 -11.46
CA LEU A 267 13.72 -16.82 -10.97
C LEU A 267 14.69 -16.40 -12.08
N ASN A 268 14.73 -17.18 -13.16
CA ASN A 268 15.63 -16.94 -14.29
C ASN A 268 14.93 -16.27 -15.49
N GLU A 269 13.68 -15.82 -15.34
CA GLU A 269 12.98 -15.12 -16.40
C GLU A 269 13.58 -13.70 -16.58
N PRO A 270 14.04 -13.33 -17.79
CA PRO A 270 14.66 -12.02 -18.01
C PRO A 270 13.67 -10.87 -17.72
N PRO A 271 14.15 -9.70 -17.26
CA PRO A 271 13.31 -8.51 -17.07
C PRO A 271 12.58 -8.14 -18.38
N ALA A 272 11.47 -7.41 -18.23
CA ALA A 272 10.35 -7.21 -19.16
C ALA A 272 10.62 -6.79 -20.62
N THR A 273 11.87 -6.70 -21.09
CA THR A 273 12.25 -6.13 -22.39
C THR A 273 12.04 -7.05 -23.61
N ALA A 274 11.45 -8.24 -23.49
CA ALA A 274 11.45 -9.25 -24.57
C ALA A 274 10.07 -9.75 -25.06
N ALA A 275 8.93 -9.29 -24.53
CA ALA A 275 7.57 -9.44 -25.11
C ALA A 275 6.57 -8.59 -24.31
N PRO A 276 5.42 -8.14 -24.87
CA PRO A 276 4.48 -7.35 -24.09
C PRO A 276 3.86 -8.20 -22.98
N ALA A 277 4.20 -7.88 -21.74
CA ALA A 277 3.40 -8.30 -20.59
C ALA A 277 2.07 -7.55 -20.62
N SER A 278 0.97 -8.17 -20.17
CA SER A 278 -0.28 -7.45 -19.98
C SER A 278 -0.05 -6.31 -18.97
N ALA A 279 -0.58 -5.12 -19.25
CA ALA A 279 -0.58 -4.04 -18.25
C ALA A 279 -1.28 -4.54 -16.97
N PRO A 280 -0.82 -4.13 -15.78
CA PRO A 280 -1.49 -4.50 -14.54
C PRO A 280 -2.83 -3.77 -14.43
N SER A 281 -3.87 -4.46 -13.97
CA SER A 281 -5.20 -3.86 -13.77
C SER A 281 -5.35 -3.38 -12.33
N LEU A 282 -5.88 -2.18 -12.12
CA LEU A 282 -6.07 -1.62 -10.77
C LEU A 282 -7.20 -2.37 -10.04
N LEU A 283 -6.93 -2.88 -8.84
CA LEU A 283 -7.89 -3.59 -7.97
C LEU A 283 -8.40 -2.70 -6.84
N LEU A 284 -7.51 -1.91 -6.24
CA LEU A 284 -7.85 -0.92 -5.23
C LEU A 284 -7.14 0.39 -5.55
N ALA A 285 -7.92 1.47 -5.57
CA ALA A 285 -7.41 2.83 -5.58
C ALA A 285 -7.85 3.53 -4.29
N VAL A 286 -6.90 4.10 -3.57
CA VAL A 286 -7.17 4.99 -2.44
C VAL A 286 -6.98 6.43 -2.91
N PRO A 287 -7.98 7.32 -2.80
CA PRO A 287 -7.80 8.70 -3.17
C PRO A 287 -6.80 9.39 -2.21
N ALA A 288 -6.07 10.39 -2.72
CA ALA A 288 -5.33 11.30 -1.86
C ALA A 288 -6.32 12.21 -1.14
N LEU A 289 -6.37 12.10 0.19
CA LEU A 289 -7.04 13.04 1.06
C LEU A 289 -6.08 14.21 1.27
N PHE A 290 -6.62 15.42 1.12
CA PHE A 290 -5.88 16.65 1.27
C PHE A 290 -6.83 17.76 1.75
N HIS A 291 -6.41 18.54 2.74
CA HIS A 291 -7.23 19.60 3.30
C HIS A 291 -7.01 20.95 2.59
N ASN A 292 -7.99 21.85 2.74
CA ASN A 292 -7.84 23.29 2.50
C ASN A 292 -7.41 23.70 1.09
N LEU A 293 -7.83 22.95 0.06
CA LEU A 293 -7.64 23.39 -1.32
C LEU A 293 -8.54 24.61 -1.61
N PRO A 294 -8.00 25.68 -2.22
CA PRO A 294 -8.82 26.81 -2.66
C PRO A 294 -9.91 26.38 -3.63
N SER A 295 -11.03 27.09 -3.67
CA SER A 295 -12.06 26.80 -4.67
C SER A 295 -11.53 26.94 -6.10
N GLY A 296 -11.91 26.00 -6.97
CA GLY A 296 -11.42 25.95 -8.35
C GLY A 296 -9.93 25.57 -8.48
N PHE A 297 -9.29 25.12 -7.40
CA PHE A 297 -7.95 24.56 -7.47
C PHE A 297 -7.97 23.25 -8.26
N GLU A 298 -7.06 23.11 -9.22
CA GLU A 298 -6.88 21.89 -10.00
C GLU A 298 -5.38 21.67 -10.21
N THR A 299 -4.88 20.55 -9.68
CA THR A 299 -3.51 20.10 -9.91
C THR A 299 -3.49 18.60 -10.10
N VAL A 300 -2.81 18.14 -11.14
CA VAL A 300 -2.58 16.71 -11.39
C VAL A 300 -1.09 16.42 -11.25
N LEU A 301 -0.75 15.53 -10.31
CA LEU A 301 0.59 14.99 -10.18
C LEU A 301 0.72 13.72 -11.03
N THR A 302 1.80 13.62 -11.80
CA THR A 302 2.16 12.38 -12.50
C THR A 302 3.25 11.67 -11.70
N LEU A 303 2.99 10.43 -11.34
CA LEU A 303 3.90 9.58 -10.57
C LEU A 303 4.34 8.39 -11.41
N GLU A 304 5.64 8.12 -11.44
CA GLU A 304 6.16 6.82 -11.82
C GLU A 304 5.95 5.85 -10.67
N VAL A 305 5.47 4.65 -10.97
CA VAL A 305 5.24 3.59 -9.99
C VAL A 305 5.87 2.29 -10.45
N THR A 306 6.41 1.54 -9.49
CA THR A 306 6.76 0.13 -9.71
C THR A 306 5.73 -0.75 -9.02
N VAL A 307 5.03 -1.58 -9.78
CA VAL A 307 4.15 -2.63 -9.27
C VAL A 307 4.98 -3.90 -9.09
N SER A 308 4.87 -4.52 -7.92
CA SER A 308 5.53 -5.75 -7.50
C SER A 308 4.85 -6.99 -8.11
N LEU A 309 5.48 -8.14 -7.93
CA LEU A 309 5.03 -9.46 -8.39
C LEU A 309 3.70 -9.92 -7.77
N ASP A 310 3.36 -9.36 -6.61
CA ASP A 310 2.13 -9.59 -5.86
C ASP A 310 1.10 -8.47 -6.08
N GLY A 311 1.39 -7.51 -6.97
CA GLY A 311 0.47 -6.44 -7.31
C GLY A 311 0.51 -5.20 -6.40
N ALA A 312 1.36 -5.18 -5.38
CA ALA A 312 1.54 -4.01 -4.52
C ALA A 312 2.48 -2.97 -5.14
N ILE A 313 2.35 -1.70 -4.73
CA ILE A 313 3.21 -0.61 -5.23
C ILE A 313 4.58 -0.61 -4.53
N ALA A 314 5.57 -1.28 -5.12
CA ALA A 314 6.94 -1.36 -4.58
C ALA A 314 7.62 0.01 -4.42
N SER A 315 7.35 0.96 -5.31
CA SER A 315 7.88 2.31 -5.21
C SER A 315 7.02 3.30 -5.99
N SER A 316 7.09 4.57 -5.59
CA SER A 316 6.51 5.68 -6.36
C SER A 316 7.43 6.89 -6.34
N ARG A 317 7.44 7.65 -7.44
CA ARG A 317 8.21 8.88 -7.58
C ARG A 317 7.42 9.89 -8.40
N VAL A 318 7.29 11.12 -7.92
CA VAL A 318 6.71 12.20 -8.72
C VAL A 318 7.64 12.53 -9.89
N LEU A 319 7.10 12.49 -11.11
CA LEU A 319 7.78 12.87 -12.34
C LEU A 319 7.52 14.32 -12.72
N GLY A 320 6.33 14.82 -12.40
CA GLY A 320 5.93 16.18 -12.73
C GLY A 320 4.50 16.47 -12.30
N ALA A 321 4.05 17.68 -12.64
CA ALA A 321 2.73 18.15 -12.32
C ALA A 321 2.19 19.05 -13.42
N ARG A 322 0.87 19.15 -13.50
CA ARG A 322 0.15 20.09 -14.35
C ARG A 322 -0.94 20.78 -13.53
N GLY A 323 -1.09 22.09 -13.70
CA GLY A 323 -2.14 22.87 -13.03
C GLY A 323 -1.58 23.86 -12.01
N GLY A 324 -2.22 23.95 -10.86
CA GLY A 324 -1.85 24.83 -9.75
C GLY A 324 -0.52 24.48 -9.08
N GLU A 325 -0.18 25.26 -8.04
CA GLU A 325 1.04 25.08 -7.26
C GLU A 325 1.08 23.71 -6.58
N VAL A 326 2.27 23.08 -6.58
CA VAL A 326 2.50 21.79 -5.92
C VAL A 326 3.23 22.04 -4.61
N THR A 327 2.62 21.63 -3.51
CA THR A 327 3.25 21.71 -2.18
C THR A 327 3.89 20.37 -1.80
N PRO A 328 4.88 20.35 -0.89
CA PRO A 328 5.45 19.10 -0.36
C PRO A 328 4.39 18.17 0.26
N ALA A 329 3.38 18.73 0.91
CA ALA A 329 2.28 17.98 1.51
C ALA A 329 1.44 17.26 0.44
N MET A 330 1.22 17.88 -0.74
CA MET A 330 0.50 17.23 -1.84
C MET A 330 1.29 16.04 -2.40
N VAL A 331 2.61 16.18 -2.50
CA VAL A 331 3.48 15.08 -2.92
C VAL A 331 3.41 13.93 -1.91
N GLU A 332 3.47 14.23 -0.61
CA GLU A 332 3.33 13.25 0.45
C GLU A 332 1.98 12.53 0.41
N ALA A 333 0.88 13.27 0.24
CA ALA A 333 -0.46 12.71 0.13
C ALA A 333 -0.61 11.82 -1.10
N ALA A 334 -0.08 12.24 -2.25
CA ALA A 334 -0.16 11.46 -3.49
C ALA A 334 0.62 10.16 -3.39
N GLN A 335 1.89 10.21 -2.96
CA GLN A 335 2.72 9.01 -2.83
C GLN A 335 2.20 8.10 -1.72
N GLY A 336 1.69 8.67 -0.62
CA GLY A 336 1.06 7.94 0.47
C GLY A 336 -0.18 7.18 0.04
N ALA A 337 -1.10 7.85 -0.66
CA ALA A 337 -2.30 7.22 -1.21
C ALA A 337 -1.96 6.15 -2.26
N VAL A 338 -1.06 6.45 -3.20
CA VAL A 338 -0.61 5.51 -4.24
C VAL A 338 0.03 4.26 -3.63
N SER A 339 0.75 4.37 -2.50
CA SER A 339 1.32 3.19 -1.83
C SER A 339 0.28 2.18 -1.32
N LEU A 340 -0.97 2.64 -1.11
CA LEU A 340 -2.09 1.81 -0.71
C LEU A 340 -2.79 1.14 -1.90
N TRP A 341 -2.43 1.50 -3.13
CA TRP A 341 -3.06 0.93 -4.32
C TRP A 341 -2.64 -0.52 -4.53
N ARG A 342 -3.55 -1.31 -5.07
CA ARG A 342 -3.32 -2.72 -5.40
C ARG A 342 -3.69 -2.97 -6.84
N TYR A 343 -2.90 -3.80 -7.49
CA TYR A 343 -3.06 -4.18 -8.88
C TYR A 343 -3.12 -5.69 -9.00
N GLN A 344 -3.80 -6.17 -10.03
CA GLN A 344 -3.54 -7.49 -10.55
C GLN A 344 -2.20 -7.43 -11.29
N PRO A 345 -1.18 -8.21 -10.87
CA PRO A 345 0.15 -8.09 -11.44
C PRO A 345 0.17 -8.53 -12.91
N SER A 346 1.06 -7.90 -13.68
CA SER A 346 1.37 -8.32 -15.05
C SER A 346 1.80 -9.78 -15.08
N ARG A 347 1.33 -10.55 -16.08
CA ARG A 347 1.72 -11.95 -16.26
C ARG A 347 2.32 -12.19 -17.63
N ARG A 348 3.31 -13.07 -17.69
CA ARG A 348 3.93 -13.59 -18.92
C ARG A 348 4.26 -15.06 -18.74
N ARG A 349 3.75 -15.93 -19.63
CA ARG A 349 3.98 -17.39 -19.58
C ARG A 349 3.69 -18.01 -18.20
N GLY A 350 2.70 -17.47 -17.48
CA GLY A 350 2.33 -17.92 -16.12
C GLY A 350 3.13 -17.26 -14.98
N CYS A 351 4.23 -16.58 -15.27
CA CYS A 351 5.04 -15.86 -14.29
C CYS A 351 4.55 -14.42 -14.12
N THR A 352 4.43 -13.94 -12.87
CA THR A 352 4.18 -12.52 -12.59
C THR A 352 5.42 -11.68 -12.88
N LEU A 353 5.27 -10.43 -13.30
CA LEU A 353 6.41 -9.57 -13.60
C LEU A 353 6.24 -8.23 -12.90
N PRO A 354 7.35 -7.61 -12.43
CA PRO A 354 7.26 -6.24 -11.95
C PRO A 354 6.94 -5.33 -13.14
N PHE A 355 6.17 -4.28 -12.89
CA PHE A 355 5.75 -3.34 -13.92
C PHE A 355 6.14 -1.92 -13.53
N LEU A 356 6.83 -1.22 -14.43
CA LEU A 356 7.08 0.21 -14.30
C LEU A 356 6.05 0.96 -15.13
N GLY A 357 5.31 1.86 -14.50
CA GLY A 357 4.26 2.62 -15.16
C GLY A 357 4.13 4.03 -14.64
N GLN A 358 3.21 4.79 -15.23
CA GLN A 358 2.85 6.12 -14.76
C GLN A 358 1.39 6.13 -14.32
N VAL A 359 1.13 6.81 -13.22
CA VAL A 359 -0.22 7.08 -12.70
C VAL A 359 -0.39 8.57 -12.48
N SER A 360 -1.64 9.02 -12.44
CA SER A 360 -1.96 10.42 -12.17
C SER A 360 -2.79 10.53 -10.89
N MET A 361 -2.47 11.51 -10.07
CA MET A 361 -3.22 11.87 -8.86
C MET A 361 -3.74 13.29 -9.01
N ALA A 362 -5.06 13.44 -9.02
CA ALA A 362 -5.71 14.75 -9.11
C ALA A 362 -6.03 15.30 -7.71
N PHE A 363 -5.70 16.57 -7.50
CA PHE A 363 -6.09 17.38 -6.36
C PHE A 363 -7.04 18.46 -6.85
N MET A 364 -8.28 18.40 -6.36
CA MET A 364 -9.35 19.30 -6.77
C MET A 364 -9.92 20.01 -5.55
N GLY A 365 -9.97 21.33 -5.60
CA GLY A 365 -10.65 22.14 -4.61
C GLY A 365 -12.17 22.13 -4.78
N PRO A 366 -12.93 22.56 -3.76
CA PRO A 366 -14.38 22.61 -3.84
C PRO A 366 -14.84 23.58 -4.94
N GLU A 367 -15.78 23.18 -5.79
CA GLU A 367 -16.31 24.03 -6.85
C GLU A 367 -17.04 25.25 -6.26
N THR A 368 -16.86 26.43 -6.88
CA THR A 368 -17.50 27.69 -6.48
C THR A 368 -18.95 27.78 -6.95
N THR A 369 -19.83 26.84 -6.60
CA THR A 369 -21.30 27.07 -6.51
C THR A 369 -22.08 25.83 -6.03
N GLY A 370 -22.85 25.98 -4.94
CA GLY A 370 -24.15 25.32 -4.74
C GLY A 370 -24.22 23.87 -4.19
N ALA A 371 -24.34 23.75 -2.86
CA ALA A 371 -24.77 22.58 -2.07
C ALA A 371 -23.81 21.36 -1.99
N PRO A 372 -23.70 20.69 -0.81
CA PRO A 372 -22.73 19.62 -0.61
C PRO A 372 -23.26 18.33 -1.24
N SER A 373 -22.62 17.87 -2.32
CA SER A 373 -22.75 16.49 -2.78
C SER A 373 -21.54 15.71 -2.32
N ALA A 374 -21.77 14.64 -1.56
CA ALA A 374 -20.77 13.61 -1.30
C ALA A 374 -20.19 13.15 -2.64
N PHE A 375 -18.86 12.97 -2.71
CA PHE A 375 -18.09 12.47 -3.85
C PHE A 375 -18.95 11.71 -4.87
N THR A 376 -19.36 12.40 -5.93
CA THR A 376 -19.99 11.77 -7.10
C THR A 376 -19.06 12.02 -8.27
N GLU A 377 -18.35 10.97 -8.68
CA GLU A 377 -17.72 10.89 -9.99
C GLU A 377 -18.77 11.31 -11.03
N GLN A 378 -18.51 12.36 -11.81
CA GLN A 378 -19.48 12.92 -12.75
C GLN A 378 -19.85 11.84 -13.78
N VAL A 379 -21.08 11.31 -13.68
CA VAL A 379 -21.63 10.35 -14.64
C VAL A 379 -22.09 11.12 -15.88
N TYR A 380 -21.53 10.79 -17.03
CA TYR A 380 -21.87 11.37 -18.32
C TYR A 380 -23.06 10.63 -18.93
N GLU A 381 -23.95 11.38 -19.57
CA GLU A 381 -25.00 10.80 -20.41
C GLU A 381 -24.49 10.63 -21.85
N PRO A 382 -24.90 9.58 -22.59
CA PRO A 382 -24.57 9.42 -23.99
C PRO A 382 -24.90 10.67 -24.81
N GLY A 383 -23.94 11.20 -25.57
CA GLY A 383 -24.15 12.45 -26.30
C GLY A 383 -22.91 13.01 -26.99
N PRO A 384 -23.02 14.21 -27.61
CA PRO A 384 -21.92 14.84 -28.35
C PRO A 384 -20.66 15.02 -27.48
N GLY A 385 -19.53 14.53 -27.98
CA GLY A 385 -18.24 14.60 -27.28
C GLY A 385 -17.98 13.45 -26.30
N ILE A 386 -18.92 12.50 -26.17
CA ILE A 386 -18.74 11.26 -25.41
C ILE A 386 -18.75 10.07 -26.38
N GLU A 387 -17.66 9.32 -26.44
CA GLU A 387 -17.66 8.00 -27.04
C GLU A 387 -18.33 7.03 -26.08
N ASN A 388 -19.36 6.33 -26.56
CA ASN A 388 -20.13 5.44 -25.70
C ASN A 388 -19.36 4.16 -25.37
N PRO A 389 -19.54 3.61 -24.16
CA PRO A 389 -18.98 2.32 -23.81
C PRO A 389 -19.42 1.22 -24.77
N GLN A 390 -18.52 0.28 -25.07
CA GLN A 390 -18.79 -0.86 -25.93
C GLN A 390 -18.76 -2.16 -25.13
N VAL A 391 -19.73 -3.03 -25.30
CA VAL A 391 -19.75 -4.32 -24.60
C VAL A 391 -18.53 -5.14 -25.01
N PHE A 392 -17.72 -5.50 -24.02
CA PHE A 392 -16.54 -6.35 -24.18
C PHE A 392 -16.84 -7.80 -23.79
N GLU A 393 -17.53 -7.99 -22.66
CA GLU A 393 -17.96 -9.31 -22.18
C GLU A 393 -19.38 -9.20 -21.62
N MET A 394 -20.23 -10.16 -21.97
CA MET A 394 -21.59 -10.24 -21.45
C MET A 394 -21.86 -11.58 -20.79
N VAL A 395 -22.56 -11.52 -19.66
CA VAL A 395 -23.04 -12.69 -18.93
C VAL A 395 -24.55 -12.79 -19.14
N GLN A 396 -25.02 -13.96 -19.57
CA GLN A 396 -26.44 -14.21 -19.75
C GLN A 396 -27.18 -14.23 -18.39
N ALA A 397 -28.34 -13.59 -18.33
CA ALA A 397 -29.21 -13.67 -17.17
C ALA A 397 -29.79 -15.08 -17.03
N ARG A 398 -29.87 -15.57 -15.79
CA ARG A 398 -30.36 -16.93 -15.54
C ARG A 398 -31.88 -16.90 -15.37
N TYR A 399 -32.57 -17.80 -16.05
CA TYR A 399 -33.99 -18.03 -15.77
C TYR A 399 -34.18 -18.55 -14.33
N THR A 400 -35.19 -18.04 -13.63
CA THR A 400 -35.60 -18.63 -12.35
C THR A 400 -36.55 -19.79 -12.57
N THR A 401 -36.52 -20.80 -11.71
CA THR A 401 -37.38 -21.99 -11.83
C THR A 401 -38.87 -21.63 -11.82
N GLU A 402 -39.27 -20.64 -11.01
CA GLU A 402 -40.66 -20.19 -10.93
C GLU A 402 -41.10 -19.44 -12.19
N ALA A 403 -40.26 -18.56 -12.74
CA ALA A 403 -40.56 -17.88 -13.99
C ALA A 403 -40.61 -18.84 -15.18
N GLN A 404 -39.77 -19.88 -15.17
CA GLN A 404 -39.78 -20.93 -16.21
C GLN A 404 -41.07 -21.75 -16.16
N ARG A 405 -41.53 -22.17 -14.97
CA ARG A 405 -42.80 -22.89 -14.80
C ARG A 405 -44.03 -22.09 -15.22
N ARG A 406 -43.92 -20.76 -15.18
CA ARG A 406 -44.99 -19.81 -15.52
C ARG A 406 -44.85 -19.25 -16.93
N GLU A 407 -43.86 -19.73 -17.69
CA GLU A 407 -43.62 -19.36 -19.07
C GLU A 407 -43.47 -17.83 -19.28
N ILE A 408 -42.84 -17.13 -18.33
CA ILE A 408 -42.73 -15.66 -18.35
C ILE A 408 -41.58 -15.23 -19.27
N GLU A 409 -41.88 -14.76 -20.47
CA GLU A 409 -40.90 -14.28 -21.45
C GLU A 409 -40.97 -12.76 -21.65
N GLY A 410 -39.86 -12.16 -22.08
CA GLY A 410 -39.80 -10.74 -22.42
C GLY A 410 -38.42 -10.15 -22.18
N ARG A 411 -38.35 -8.86 -21.86
CA ARG A 411 -37.07 -8.15 -21.63
C ARG A 411 -37.10 -7.33 -20.34
N VAL A 412 -35.93 -7.19 -19.72
CA VAL A 412 -35.67 -6.24 -18.65
C VAL A 412 -34.73 -5.16 -19.20
N LEU A 413 -35.07 -3.89 -19.00
CA LEU A 413 -34.14 -2.78 -19.24
C LEU A 413 -33.55 -2.33 -17.92
N VAL A 414 -32.23 -2.28 -17.82
CA VAL A 414 -31.53 -1.73 -16.66
C VAL A 414 -30.71 -0.51 -17.08
N SER A 415 -30.81 0.57 -16.32
CA SER A 415 -29.84 1.67 -16.37
C SER A 415 -28.64 1.23 -15.55
N ALA A 416 -27.46 1.39 -16.10
CA ALA A 416 -26.21 1.12 -15.40
C ALA A 416 -25.18 2.19 -15.72
N VAL A 417 -24.21 2.40 -14.83
CA VAL A 417 -23.08 3.28 -15.07
C VAL A 417 -21.87 2.42 -15.43
N VAL A 418 -21.36 2.58 -16.65
CA VAL A 418 -20.06 2.01 -17.01
C VAL A 418 -18.99 2.94 -16.48
N LEU A 419 -18.14 2.42 -15.59
CA LEU A 419 -17.05 3.17 -14.96
C LEU A 419 -15.86 3.30 -15.93
N PRO A 420 -14.91 4.22 -15.65
CA PRO A 420 -13.71 4.41 -16.49
C PRO A 420 -12.83 3.16 -16.64
N ASP A 421 -12.98 2.17 -15.78
CA ASP A 421 -12.29 0.88 -15.83
C ASP A 421 -13.05 -0.19 -16.65
N GLY A 422 -14.21 0.16 -17.22
CA GLY A 422 -15.03 -0.74 -18.01
C GLY A 422 -15.95 -1.66 -17.19
N THR A 423 -15.98 -1.51 -15.86
CA THR A 423 -16.91 -2.24 -15.00
C THR A 423 -18.26 -1.53 -14.88
N VAL A 424 -19.26 -2.24 -14.37
CA VAL A 424 -20.65 -1.76 -14.30
C VAL A 424 -21.01 -1.46 -12.84
N GLY A 425 -21.24 -0.19 -12.53
CA GLY A 425 -21.76 0.34 -11.27
C GLY A 425 -23.20 0.83 -11.39
N ASP A 426 -23.80 1.23 -10.25
CA ASP A 426 -25.15 1.84 -10.15
C ASP A 426 -26.20 1.26 -11.11
N VAL A 427 -26.54 -0.02 -10.91
CA VAL A 427 -27.52 -0.74 -11.74
C VAL A 427 -28.92 -0.60 -11.15
N GLN A 428 -29.84 -0.08 -11.93
CA GLN A 428 -31.24 0.14 -11.58
C GLN A 428 -32.17 -0.38 -12.67
N VAL A 429 -33.25 -1.05 -12.30
CA VAL A 429 -34.27 -1.50 -13.26
C VAL A 429 -35.07 -0.29 -13.74
N VAL A 430 -35.10 -0.07 -15.04
CA VAL A 430 -35.84 1.01 -15.71
C VAL A 430 -37.14 0.47 -16.29
N GLU A 431 -37.10 -0.74 -16.86
CA GLU A 431 -38.28 -1.47 -17.34
C GLU A 431 -38.23 -2.89 -16.76
N SER A 432 -39.15 -3.17 -15.85
CA SER A 432 -39.30 -4.48 -15.19
C SER A 432 -40.00 -5.46 -16.13
N LEU A 433 -39.45 -6.67 -16.25
CA LEU A 433 -40.18 -7.81 -16.84
C LEU A 433 -41.03 -8.48 -15.78
N ASP A 434 -40.44 -8.70 -14.61
CA ASP A 434 -41.05 -9.41 -13.51
C ASP A 434 -40.37 -9.07 -12.18
N ALA A 435 -41.10 -8.29 -11.39
CA ALA A 435 -40.71 -7.93 -10.03
C ALA A 435 -40.99 -9.03 -8.98
N SER A 436 -41.74 -10.09 -9.32
CA SER A 436 -42.29 -11.07 -8.36
C SER A 436 -41.59 -12.43 -8.37
N TYR A 437 -41.12 -12.91 -9.53
CA TYR A 437 -40.54 -14.25 -9.70
C TYR A 437 -39.02 -14.23 -9.97
N GLY A 438 -38.40 -13.05 -9.84
CA GLY A 438 -36.96 -12.88 -9.69
C GLY A 438 -36.18 -12.67 -11.00
N LEU A 439 -36.85 -12.47 -12.13
CA LEU A 439 -36.17 -12.18 -13.40
C LEU A 439 -35.48 -10.81 -13.39
N ASP A 440 -36.09 -9.79 -12.79
CA ASP A 440 -35.47 -8.46 -12.62
C ASP A 440 -34.16 -8.52 -11.82
N ARG A 441 -34.18 -9.26 -10.70
CA ARG A 441 -32.97 -9.47 -9.89
C ARG A 441 -31.89 -10.23 -10.66
N SER A 442 -32.28 -11.27 -11.41
CA SER A 442 -31.36 -12.03 -12.25
C SER A 442 -30.74 -11.16 -13.35
N ALA A 443 -31.51 -10.25 -13.93
CA ALA A 443 -31.04 -9.28 -14.91
C ALA A 443 -30.03 -8.29 -14.30
N VAL A 444 -30.31 -7.74 -13.12
CA VAL A 444 -29.37 -6.88 -12.38
C VAL A 444 -28.07 -7.63 -12.04
N ASP A 445 -28.16 -8.85 -11.54
CA ASP A 445 -27.00 -9.68 -11.17
C ASP A 445 -26.16 -10.07 -12.40
N ALA A 446 -26.78 -10.22 -13.56
CA ALA A 446 -26.09 -10.44 -14.83
C ALA A 446 -25.42 -9.17 -15.33
N ALA A 447 -26.14 -8.05 -15.38
CA ALA A 447 -25.63 -6.76 -15.85
C ALA A 447 -24.41 -6.27 -15.06
N ARG A 448 -24.38 -6.48 -13.73
CA ARG A 448 -23.21 -6.16 -12.87
C ARG A 448 -21.95 -6.92 -13.25
N ARG A 449 -22.10 -8.07 -13.92
CA ARG A 449 -20.99 -8.93 -14.35
C ARG A 449 -20.56 -8.67 -15.79
N TRP A 450 -21.24 -7.79 -16.52
CA TRP A 450 -20.79 -7.38 -17.84
C TRP A 450 -19.49 -6.56 -17.72
N ARG A 451 -18.75 -6.54 -18.83
CA ARG A 451 -17.56 -5.71 -19.00
C ARG A 451 -17.70 -4.93 -20.29
N PHE A 452 -17.21 -3.72 -20.25
CA PHE A 452 -17.24 -2.79 -21.37
C PHE A 452 -15.82 -2.28 -21.64
N THR A 453 -15.54 -1.94 -22.89
CA THR A 453 -14.57 -0.87 -23.17
C THR A 453 -15.18 0.43 -22.65
N PRO A 454 -14.50 1.18 -21.77
CA PRO A 454 -15.08 2.36 -21.14
C PRO A 454 -15.43 3.42 -22.18
N GLY A 455 -16.41 4.26 -21.86
CA GLY A 455 -16.69 5.43 -22.67
C GLY A 455 -15.57 6.46 -22.51
N THR A 456 -15.32 7.25 -23.54
CA THR A 456 -14.25 8.25 -23.51
C THR A 456 -14.80 9.64 -23.77
N ARG A 457 -14.13 10.66 -23.22
CA ARG A 457 -14.32 12.08 -23.55
C ARG A 457 -12.95 12.66 -23.82
N GLU A 458 -12.74 13.18 -25.02
CA GLU A 458 -11.41 13.70 -25.44
C GLU A 458 -10.29 12.67 -25.17
N ASP A 459 -10.51 11.42 -25.59
CA ASP A 459 -9.59 10.27 -25.41
C ASP A 459 -9.33 9.85 -23.95
N ARG A 460 -10.09 10.37 -22.98
CA ARG A 460 -10.00 9.97 -21.56
C ARG A 460 -11.18 9.10 -21.14
N PRO A 461 -10.97 7.95 -20.50
CA PRO A 461 -12.06 7.14 -19.94
C PRO A 461 -12.88 7.93 -18.90
N VAL A 462 -14.20 7.91 -19.03
CA VAL A 462 -15.15 8.58 -18.12
C VAL A 462 -16.29 7.64 -17.75
N ALA A 463 -16.94 7.89 -16.61
CA ALA A 463 -18.14 7.16 -16.23
C ALA A 463 -19.30 7.54 -17.15
N VAL A 464 -19.93 6.59 -17.84
CA VAL A 464 -21.04 6.85 -18.76
C VAL A 464 -22.25 5.99 -18.41
N ARG A 465 -23.43 6.60 -18.31
CA ARG A 465 -24.69 5.88 -18.13
C ARG A 465 -25.09 5.18 -19.42
N VAL A 466 -25.49 3.91 -19.32
CA VAL A 466 -25.97 3.09 -20.43
C VAL A 466 -27.26 2.39 -20.05
N ILE A 467 -28.10 2.11 -21.05
CA ILE A 467 -29.25 1.21 -20.90
C ILE A 467 -28.86 -0.16 -21.45
N ILE A 468 -28.97 -1.20 -20.61
CA ILE A 468 -28.70 -2.59 -20.97
C ILE A 468 -30.04 -3.32 -21.08
N GLU A 469 -30.26 -3.96 -22.23
CA GLU A 469 -31.42 -4.81 -22.48
C GLU A 469 -31.04 -6.29 -22.28
N LEU A 470 -31.74 -6.98 -21.37
CA LEU A 470 -31.58 -8.42 -21.15
C LEU A 470 -32.89 -9.14 -21.51
N THR A 471 -32.82 -10.08 -22.46
CA THR A 471 -33.97 -10.83 -22.95
C THR A 471 -34.05 -12.21 -22.30
N PHE A 472 -35.25 -12.59 -21.85
CA PHE A 472 -35.60 -13.92 -21.37
C PHE A 472 -36.53 -14.58 -22.39
N ALA A 473 -36.06 -15.68 -22.99
CA ALA A 473 -36.83 -16.51 -23.91
C ALA A 473 -36.64 -17.98 -23.54
N LEU A 474 -37.71 -18.76 -23.58
CA LEU A 474 -37.69 -20.19 -23.37
C LEU A 474 -37.30 -20.85 -24.68
N GLN A 475 -36.20 -21.61 -24.67
CA GLN A 475 -35.96 -22.53 -25.78
C GLN A 475 -36.89 -23.72 -25.64
N MET A 476 -37.87 -23.81 -26.53
CA MET A 476 -38.57 -25.08 -26.75
C MET A 476 -37.61 -26.04 -27.45
N ASP A 477 -37.09 -27.02 -26.69
CA ASP A 477 -36.55 -28.23 -27.30
C ASP A 477 -37.69 -28.90 -28.05
N ARG A 478 -37.51 -29.06 -29.36
CA ARG A 478 -38.51 -29.61 -30.29
C ARG A 478 -38.37 -31.11 -30.44
#